data_AF-A0A8T3WA08-F1
#
_entry.id   AF-A0A8T3WA08-F1
#
_cell.length_a   1.000
_cell.length_b   1.000
_cell.length_c   1.000
_cell.angle_alpha   90.00
_cell.angle_beta   90.00
_cell.angle_gamma   90.00
#
_symmetry.space_group_name_H-M   'P 1'
#
loop_
_entity.id
_entity.type
_entity.pdbx_description
1 polymer ?
#
loop_
_entity_poly.entity_id
_entity_poly.type
_entity_poly.pdbx_seq_one_letter_code
_entity_poly.pdbx_strand_id
1 'polypeptide(L)' 'KLRSKPEAAKILKGITGNKIFKQFPKIKKEFFLDSGLWNHSYLLDNIGSDEEAVTKYILGQKYPVVH' A
#
# COMPACT_ATOMS: atom_id res chain seq x y z
N LYS A 1 -0.22 -3.30 -24.91
CA LYS A 1 0.33 -2.21 -24.05
C LYS A 1 0.69 -2.83 -22.71
N LEU A 2 1.97 -3.09 -22.42
CA LEU A 2 2.42 -3.43 -21.07
C LEU A 2 2.12 -2.21 -20.17
N ARG A 3 1.34 -2.41 -19.10
CA ARG A 3 1.08 -1.33 -18.13
C ARG A 3 2.41 -0.98 -17.46
N SER A 4 2.68 0.31 -17.30
CA SER A 4 3.89 0.74 -16.59
C SER A 4 3.84 0.30 -15.12
N LYS A 5 5.00 0.15 -14.46
CA LYS A 5 5.06 -0.20 -13.02
C LYS A 5 4.16 0.70 -12.14
N PRO A 6 4.11 2.04 -12.34
CA PRO A 6 3.19 2.92 -11.61
C PRO A 6 1.71 2.60 -11.85
N GLU A 7 1.33 2.29 -13.10
CA GLU A 7 -0.06 1.95 -13.44
C GLU A 7 -0.48 0.64 -12.79
N ALA A 8 0.39 -0.36 -12.81
CA ALA A 8 0.14 -1.64 -12.14
C ALA A 8 -0.06 -1.46 -10.63
N ALA A 9 0.81 -0.68 -9.97
CA ALA A 9 0.70 -0.37 -8.55
C ALA A 9 -0.62 0.36 -8.22
N LYS A 10 -0.99 1.36 -9.02
CA LYS A 10 -2.23 2.12 -8.85
C LYS A 10 -3.47 1.23 -8.93
N ILE A 11 -3.52 0.36 -9.94
CA ILE A 11 -4.65 -0.54 -10.16
C ILE A 11 -4.75 -1.56 -9.04
N LEU A 12 -3.63 -2.20 -8.67
CA LEU A 12 -3.62 -3.21 -7.61
C LEU A 12 -4.06 -2.61 -6.28
N LYS A 13 -3.45 -1.49 -5.84
CA LYS A 13 -3.83 -0.80 -4.60
C LYS A 13 -5.31 -0.40 -4.59
N GLY A 14 -5.82 0.14 -5.71
CA GLY A 14 -7.21 0.55 -5.81
C GLY A 14 -8.19 -0.62 -5.70
N ILE A 15 -7.95 -1.70 -6.44
CA ILE A 15 -8.84 -2.89 -6.44
C ILE A 15 -8.81 -3.58 -5.08
N THR A 16 -7.62 -3.83 -4.52
CA THR A 16 -7.50 -4.52 -3.23
C THR A 16 -8.08 -3.69 -2.09
N GLY A 17 -7.81 -2.37 -2.08
CA GLY A 17 -8.36 -1.46 -1.08
C GLY A 17 -9.89 -1.44 -1.09
N ASN A 18 -10.50 -1.38 -2.29
CA ASN A 18 -11.95 -1.41 -2.43
C ASN A 18 -12.54 -2.75 -1.96
N LYS A 19 -11.94 -3.89 -2.34
CA LYS A 19 -12.40 -5.21 -1.89
C LYS A 19 -12.33 -5.36 -0.37
N ILE A 20 -11.23 -4.94 0.26
CA ILE A 20 -11.03 -5.03 1.71
C ILE A 20 -12.06 -4.16 2.44
N PHE A 21 -12.28 -2.92 2.00
CA PHE A 21 -13.28 -2.06 2.64
C PHE A 21 -14.73 -2.54 2.44
N LYS A 22 -15.03 -3.24 1.34
CA LYS A 22 -16.34 -3.89 1.15
C LYS A 22 -16.53 -5.08 2.10
N GLN A 23 -15.48 -5.84 2.36
CA GLN A 23 -15.53 -7.00 3.27
C GLN A 23 -15.49 -6.57 4.76
N PHE A 24 -14.74 -5.52 5.07
CA PHE A 24 -14.52 -5.02 6.43
C PHE A 24 -14.90 -3.54 6.56
N PRO A 25 -16.19 -3.19 6.42
CA PRO A 25 -16.65 -1.81 6.45
C PRO A 25 -16.38 -1.12 7.80
N LYS A 26 -16.33 -1.89 8.91
CA LYS A 26 -15.99 -1.37 10.24
C LYS A 26 -14.57 -0.80 10.29
N ILE A 27 -13.60 -1.51 9.71
CA ILE A 27 -12.20 -1.06 9.67
C ILE A 27 -12.07 0.26 8.92
N LYS A 28 -12.79 0.42 7.80
CA LYS A 28 -12.84 1.69 7.07
C LYS A 28 -13.34 2.83 7.96
N LYS A 29 -14.43 2.59 8.68
CA LYS A 29 -15.08 3.61 9.51
C LYS A 29 -14.27 3.96 10.76
N GLU A 30 -13.54 3.02 11.33
CA GLU A 30 -12.80 3.23 12.59
C GLU A 30 -11.39 3.80 12.37
N PHE A 31 -10.73 3.43 11.27
CA PHE A 31 -9.30 3.73 11.09
C PHE A 31 -8.92 4.43 9.78
N PHE A 32 -9.81 4.42 8.76
CA PHE A 32 -9.46 4.87 7.41
C PHE A 32 -10.56 5.74 6.76
N LEU A 33 -11.25 6.57 7.55
CA LEU A 33 -12.26 7.50 7.06
C LEU A 33 -11.63 8.57 6.14
N ASP A 34 -10.51 9.15 6.61
CA ASP A 34 -9.79 10.23 5.94
C ASP A 34 -8.47 9.78 5.29
N SER A 35 -8.14 8.48 5.38
CA SER A 35 -6.92 7.90 4.81
C SER A 35 -7.23 6.73 3.87
N GLY A 36 -6.41 6.56 2.84
CA GLY A 36 -6.46 5.37 1.99
C GLY A 36 -5.87 4.15 2.71
N LEU A 37 -6.35 2.95 2.39
CA LEU A 37 -5.84 1.70 3.00
C LEU A 37 -4.31 1.53 2.82
N TRP A 38 -3.82 1.96 1.66
CA TRP A 38 -2.41 1.85 1.30
C TRP A 38 -1.72 3.20 1.42
N ASN A 39 -0.48 3.18 1.90
CA ASN A 39 0.41 4.34 1.81
C ASN A 39 0.54 4.79 0.33
N HIS A 40 0.67 6.11 0.11
CA HIS A 40 0.88 6.70 -1.21
C HIS A 40 2.14 6.16 -1.90
N SER A 41 3.18 5.82 -1.14
CA SER A 41 4.43 5.25 -1.64
C SER A 41 4.28 3.78 -2.06
N TYR A 42 4.96 3.36 -3.14
CA TYR A 42 5.06 1.96 -3.52
C TYR A 42 6.51 1.63 -3.90
N LEU A 43 6.98 0.46 -3.45
CA LEU A 43 8.23 -0.14 -3.89
C LEU A 43 7.88 -1.30 -4.82
N LEU A 44 8.40 -1.28 -6.04
CA LEU A 44 8.17 -2.32 -7.06
C LEU A 44 9.50 -2.62 -7.74
N ASP A 45 10.30 -3.43 -7.05
CA ASP A 45 11.61 -3.84 -7.52
C ASP A 45 11.53 -5.11 -8.39
N ASN A 46 12.59 -5.38 -9.14
CA ASN A 46 12.74 -6.62 -9.90
C ASN A 46 12.99 -7.78 -8.92
N ILE A 47 12.44 -8.96 -9.21
CA ILE A 47 12.63 -10.17 -8.40
C ILE A 47 14.13 -10.44 -8.26
N GLY A 48 14.67 -10.34 -7.04
CA GLY A 48 16.10 -10.50 -6.73
C GLY A 48 16.74 -9.38 -5.89
N SER A 49 15.98 -8.38 -5.46
CA SER A 49 16.49 -7.26 -4.65
C SER A 49 16.70 -7.63 -3.17
N ASP A 50 17.91 -7.37 -2.71
CA ASP A 50 18.46 -7.37 -1.35
C ASP A 50 17.43 -7.13 -0.23
N GLU A 51 17.33 -8.06 0.72
CA GLU A 51 16.42 -7.98 1.88
C GLU A 51 16.67 -6.71 2.71
N GLU A 52 17.91 -6.20 2.74
CA GLU A 52 18.25 -4.96 3.43
C GLU A 52 17.56 -3.74 2.79
N ALA A 53 17.41 -3.72 1.46
CA ALA A 53 16.76 -2.63 0.75
C ALA A 53 15.25 -2.58 1.06
N VAL A 54 14.61 -3.75 1.12
CA VAL A 54 13.19 -3.86 1.53
C VAL A 54 13.02 -3.41 2.98
N THR A 55 13.91 -3.87 3.87
CA THR A 55 13.88 -3.51 5.30
C THR A 55 14.05 -2.01 5.51
N LYS A 56 15.02 -1.39 4.83
CA LYS A 56 15.25 0.06 4.91
C LYS A 56 14.06 0.85 4.36
N TYR A 57 13.42 0.38 3.29
CA TYR A 57 12.20 1.02 2.76
C TYR A 57 11.05 0.99 3.76
N ILE A 58 10.83 -0.15 4.43
CA ILE A 58 9.78 -0.30 5.46
C ILE A 58 10.06 0.59 6.67
N LEU A 59 11.29 0.55 7.21
CA LEU A 59 11.69 1.35 8.37
C LEU A 59 11.67 2.86 8.10
N GLY A 60 11.89 3.26 6.84
CA GLY A 60 11.79 4.66 6.42
C GLY A 60 10.35 5.16 6.22
N GLN A 61 9.35 4.28 6.19
CA GLN A 61 7.95 4.73 6.12
C GLN A 61 7.54 5.31 7.48
N LYS A 62 7.31 6.63 7.52
CA LYS A 62 6.73 7.29 8.70
C LYS A 62 5.25 6.94 8.80
N TYR A 63 4.91 6.01 9.68
CA TYR A 63 3.53 5.77 10.08
C TYR A 63 3.20 6.65 11.30
N PRO A 64 2.06 7.34 11.36
CA PRO A 64 1.59 7.87 12.62
C PRO A 64 1.35 6.69 13.57
N VAL A 65 2.10 6.64 14.67
CA VAL A 65 1.85 5.71 15.76
C VAL A 65 0.50 6.10 16.34
N VAL A 66 -0.51 5.26 16.15
CA VAL A 66 -1.82 5.44 16.78
C VAL A 66 -1.63 5.05 18.25
N HIS A 67 -1.62 6.03 19.14
CA HIS A 67 -1.72 5.81 20.60
C HIS A 67 -3.16 5.51 20.98
#